data_AF-A0A533XRZ6-F1
#
_entry.id   AF-A0A533XRZ6-F1
#
_cell.length_a   1.000
_cell.length_b   1.000
_cell.length_c   1.000
_cell.angle_alpha   90.00
_cell.angle_beta   90.00
_cell.angle_gamma   90.00
#
_symmetry.space_group_name_H-M   'P 1'
#
loop_
_entity.id
_entity.type
_entity.pdbx_description
1 polymer ?
#
loop_
_entity_poly.entity_id
_entity_poly.type
_entity_poly.pdbx_seq_one_letter_code
_entity_poly.pdbx_strand_id
1 'polypeptide(L)'
;VVDPQHAILAVQDYLYSSSQIAQTTLRSVLGQSQLDELLSKREEINVELQRIIDQQTEPWGVKVSAVEVKNVDLPPEMLRAIAKQAEAERERRAKVIHAQGEFEASQKLSEAAAILSNPTALQLRYLQTLVEVGAEKNSTIIFPFPIDIISSFLQAGRKP
;
A
#
# COMPACT_ATOMS: atom_id res chain seq x y z
N VAL A 1 -12.48 -4.61 -42.81
CA VAL A 1 -12.78 -3.28 -43.37
C VAL A 1 -14.27 -3.21 -43.60
N VAL A 2 -14.98 -2.31 -42.92
CA VAL A 2 -16.46 -2.30 -42.89
C VAL A 2 -17.03 -1.47 -44.06
N ASP A 3 -16.29 -0.46 -44.55
CA ASP A 3 -16.62 0.27 -45.77
C ASP A 3 -15.33 0.67 -46.55
N PRO A 4 -15.02 0.00 -47.68
CA PRO A 4 -13.82 0.28 -48.47
C PRO A 4 -13.83 1.63 -49.20
N GLN A 5 -15.00 2.20 -49.49
CA GLN A 5 -15.12 3.42 -50.30
C GLN A 5 -14.77 4.68 -49.50
N HIS A 6 -15.15 4.74 -48.23
CA HIS A 6 -14.78 5.83 -47.32
C HIS A 6 -13.29 5.80 -46.92
N ALA A 7 -12.69 4.61 -46.82
CA ALA A 7 -11.29 4.45 -46.43
C ALA A 7 -10.29 4.99 -47.48
N ILE A 8 -10.67 5.02 -48.76
CA ILE A 8 -9.82 5.53 -49.86
C ILE A 8 -9.99 7.05 -50.04
N LEU A 9 -11.14 7.62 -49.67
CA LEU A 9 -11.48 9.03 -49.93
C LEU A 9 -11.16 9.99 -48.78
N ALA A 10 -11.13 9.52 -47.52
CA ALA A 10 -11.02 10.41 -46.36
C ALA A 10 -9.58 10.67 -45.88
N VAL A 11 -8.65 9.71 -46.03
CA VAL A 11 -7.29 9.78 -45.49
C VAL A 11 -6.31 9.04 -46.39
N GLN A 12 -5.16 9.65 -46.67
CA GLN A 12 -4.10 9.12 -47.54
C GLN A 12 -3.45 7.81 -47.01
N ASP A 13 -3.46 7.62 -45.68
CA ASP A 13 -3.07 6.40 -44.95
C ASP A 13 -3.84 6.27 -43.60
N TYR A 14 -4.94 5.52 -43.60
CA TYR A 14 -5.78 5.31 -42.41
C TYR A 14 -5.06 4.58 -41.26
N LEU A 15 -4.04 3.75 -41.56
CA LEU A 15 -3.27 3.04 -40.55
C LEU A 15 -2.38 4.01 -39.78
N TYR A 16 -1.70 4.91 -40.50
CA TYR A 16 -0.88 5.95 -39.88
C TYR A 16 -1.72 6.88 -39.00
N SER A 17 -2.86 7.35 -39.51
CA SER A 17 -3.74 8.25 -38.77
C SER A 17 -4.37 7.58 -37.55
N SER A 18 -4.78 6.32 -37.65
CA SER A 18 -5.28 5.54 -36.50
C SER A 18 -4.21 5.36 -35.43
N SER A 19 -2.96 5.10 -35.82
CA SER A 19 -1.83 5.00 -34.89
C SER A 19 -1.56 6.32 -34.15
N GLN A 20 -1.63 7.46 -34.85
CA GLN A 20 -1.45 8.79 -34.24
C GLN A 20 -2.55 9.12 -33.22
N ILE A 21 -3.80 8.80 -33.55
CA ILE A 21 -4.93 8.95 -32.61
C ILE A 21 -4.74 8.06 -31.39
N ALA A 22 -4.38 6.79 -31.60
CA ALA A 22 -4.14 5.86 -30.51
C ALA A 22 -3.02 6.37 -29.57
N GLN A 23 -1.91 6.86 -30.11
CA GLN A 23 -0.80 7.41 -29.32
C GLN A 23 -1.19 8.69 -28.54
N THR A 24 -1.93 9.58 -29.18
CA THR A 24 -2.37 10.84 -28.56
C THR A 24 -3.36 10.57 -27.44
N THR A 25 -4.31 9.66 -27.68
CA THR A 25 -5.32 9.24 -26.71
C THR A 25 -4.67 8.53 -25.52
N LEU A 26 -3.75 7.58 -25.80
CA LEU A 26 -2.99 6.88 -24.78
C LEU A 26 -2.21 7.85 -23.89
N ARG A 27 -1.50 8.82 -24.48
CA ARG A 27 -0.77 9.85 -23.72
C ARG A 27 -1.70 10.68 -22.83
N SER A 28 -2.87 11.06 -23.35
CA SER A 28 -3.85 11.87 -22.61
C SER A 28 -4.44 11.11 -21.41
N VAL A 29 -4.92 9.88 -21.64
CA VAL A 29 -5.54 9.04 -20.60
C VAL A 29 -4.53 8.68 -19.51
N LEU A 30 -3.32 8.28 -19.90
CA LEU A 30 -2.26 7.97 -18.93
C LEU A 30 -1.79 9.19 -18.14
N GLY A 31 -1.82 10.38 -18.74
CA GLY A 31 -1.46 11.63 -18.06
C GLY A 31 -2.52 12.10 -17.05
N GLN A 32 -3.78 11.72 -17.24
CA GLN A 32 -4.88 12.06 -16.34
C GLN A 32 -5.10 11.03 -15.23
N SER A 33 -4.68 9.78 -15.45
CA SER A 33 -4.87 8.66 -14.51
C SER A 33 -3.78 8.62 -13.45
N GLN A 34 -4.13 8.22 -12.22
CA GLN A 34 -3.13 8.03 -11.16
C GLN A 34 -2.37 6.71 -11.35
N LEU A 35 -1.12 6.64 -10.87
CA LEU A 35 -0.29 5.44 -10.99
C LEU A 35 -0.97 4.17 -10.45
N ASP A 36 -1.67 4.30 -9.32
CA ASP A 36 -2.39 3.18 -8.70
C ASP A 36 -3.48 2.64 -9.65
N GLU A 37 -4.17 3.52 -10.37
CA GLU A 37 -5.21 3.16 -11.33
C GLU A 37 -4.63 2.48 -12.57
N LEU A 38 -3.48 2.94 -13.07
CA LEU A 38 -2.78 2.30 -14.19
C LEU A 38 -2.36 0.85 -13.89
N LEU A 39 -2.04 0.55 -12.64
CA LEU A 39 -1.60 -0.78 -12.21
C LEU A 39 -2.77 -1.69 -11.82
N SER A 40 -3.80 -1.14 -11.17
CA SER A 40 -4.92 -1.91 -10.62
C SER A 40 -6.15 -2.00 -11.54
N LYS A 41 -6.36 -1.02 -12.43
CA LYS A 41 -7.57 -0.86 -13.26
C LYS A 41 -7.28 -0.89 -14.76
N ARG A 42 -6.39 -1.79 -15.19
CA ARG A 42 -6.03 -1.95 -16.61
C ARG A 42 -7.24 -2.18 -17.52
N GLU A 43 -8.22 -2.95 -17.06
CA GLU A 43 -9.41 -3.27 -17.85
C GLU A 43 -10.28 -2.02 -18.09
N GLU A 44 -10.48 -1.19 -17.07
CA GLU A 44 -11.23 0.08 -17.20
C GLU A 44 -10.53 1.02 -18.20
N ILE A 45 -9.20 1.08 -18.15
CA ILE A 45 -8.40 1.89 -19.08
C ILE A 45 -8.49 1.36 -20.51
N ASN A 46 -8.43 0.04 -20.71
CA ASN A 46 -8.55 -0.58 -22.02
C ASN A 46 -9.91 -0.27 -22.66
N VAL A 47 -11.00 -0.36 -21.87
CA VAL A 47 -12.36 -0.04 -22.33
C VAL A 47 -12.47 1.43 -22.71
N GLU A 48 -11.93 2.33 -21.89
CA GLU A 48 -11.99 3.77 -22.18
C GLU A 48 -11.17 4.15 -23.41
N LEU A 49 -9.97 3.56 -23.58
CA LEU A 49 -9.17 3.73 -24.79
C LEU A 49 -9.88 3.19 -26.03
N GLN A 50 -10.49 2.01 -25.94
CA GLN A 50 -11.26 1.42 -27.04
C GLN A 50 -12.41 2.32 -27.45
N ARG A 51 -13.17 2.86 -26.48
CA ARG A 51 -14.27 3.79 -26.72
C ARG A 51 -13.82 5.06 -27.45
N ILE A 52 -12.77 5.72 -26.97
CA ILE A 52 -12.31 6.99 -27.56
C ILE A 52 -11.73 6.76 -28.95
N ILE A 53 -10.91 5.71 -29.13
CA ILE A 53 -10.27 5.44 -30.42
C ILE A 53 -11.32 5.03 -31.45
N ASP A 54 -12.27 4.14 -31.11
CA ASP A 54 -13.35 3.72 -32.02
C ASP A 54 -14.17 4.93 -32.52
N GLN A 55 -14.53 5.82 -31.59
CA GLN A 55 -15.31 7.03 -31.89
C GLN A 55 -14.57 8.00 -32.82
N GLN A 56 -13.24 8.09 -32.73
CA GLN A 56 -12.45 8.94 -33.62
C GLN A 56 -12.09 8.27 -34.94
N THR A 57 -12.09 6.93 -35.01
CA THR A 57 -11.80 6.18 -36.24
C THR A 57 -13.04 5.84 -37.07
N GLU A 58 -14.24 6.01 -36.51
CA GLU A 58 -15.53 5.80 -37.19
C GLU A 58 -15.67 6.57 -38.51
N PRO A 59 -15.27 7.87 -38.63
CA PRO A 59 -15.32 8.61 -39.89
C PRO A 59 -14.46 8.03 -41.01
N TRP A 60 -13.50 7.16 -40.68
CA TRP A 60 -12.61 6.49 -41.63
C TRP A 60 -13.09 5.08 -42.00
N GLY A 61 -14.23 4.63 -41.47
CA GLY A 61 -14.78 3.29 -41.70
C GLY A 61 -13.99 2.17 -41.00
N VAL A 62 -13.22 2.51 -39.96
CA VAL A 62 -12.40 1.59 -39.17
C VAL A 62 -13.08 1.34 -37.83
N LYS A 63 -13.36 0.06 -37.55
CA LYS A 63 -13.93 -0.39 -36.27
C LYS A 63 -12.85 -1.00 -35.38
N VAL A 64 -12.75 -0.52 -34.15
CA VAL A 64 -11.75 -0.96 -33.17
C VAL A 64 -12.37 -2.00 -32.24
N SER A 65 -11.95 -3.26 -32.38
CA SER A 65 -12.49 -4.39 -31.61
C SER A 65 -11.96 -4.46 -30.17
N ALA A 66 -10.66 -4.20 -29.98
CA ALA A 66 -10.01 -4.26 -28.69
C ALA A 66 -8.74 -3.40 -28.70
N VAL A 67 -8.44 -2.79 -27.55
CA VAL A 67 -7.21 -2.04 -27.31
C VAL A 67 -6.59 -2.60 -26.03
N GLU A 68 -5.32 -2.97 -26.10
CA GLU A 68 -4.58 -3.49 -24.96
C GLU A 68 -3.30 -2.68 -24.76
N VAL A 69 -3.17 -2.08 -23.58
CA VAL A 69 -1.95 -1.35 -23.21
C VAL A 69 -0.83 -2.35 -22.93
N LYS A 70 0.18 -2.37 -23.81
CA LYS A 70 1.43 -3.12 -23.61
C LYS A 70 2.44 -2.28 -22.81
N ASN A 71 3.69 -2.23 -23.28
CA ASN A 71 4.73 -1.39 -22.71
C ASN A 71 4.59 0.01 -23.28
N VAL A 72 4.40 0.99 -22.40
CA VAL A 72 4.36 2.39 -22.78
C VAL A 72 5.75 2.98 -22.56
N ASP A 73 6.39 3.42 -23.64
CA ASP A 73 7.63 4.17 -23.55
C ASP A 73 7.32 5.60 -23.08
N LEU A 74 7.37 5.79 -21.76
CA LEU A 74 7.20 7.10 -21.15
C LEU A 74 8.49 7.93 -21.30
N PRO A 75 8.39 9.24 -21.58
CA PRO A 75 9.54 10.12 -21.56
C PRO A 75 10.27 10.03 -20.21
N PRO A 76 11.62 10.07 -20.18
CA PRO A 76 12.39 9.88 -18.95
C PRO A 76 12.08 10.95 -17.89
N GLU A 77 11.69 12.16 -18.29
CA GLU A 77 11.28 13.23 -17.38
C GLU A 77 9.98 12.90 -16.65
N MET A 78 8.98 12.37 -17.37
CA MET A 78 7.70 11.96 -16.81
C MET A 78 7.88 10.76 -15.87
N LEU A 79 8.69 9.78 -16.26
CA LEU A 79 8.99 8.62 -15.41
C LEU A 79 9.59 9.03 -14.06
N ARG A 80 10.52 10.00 -14.06
CA ARG A 80 11.11 10.55 -12.84
C ARG A 80 10.08 11.28 -11.97
N ALA A 81 9.22 12.10 -12.58
CA ALA A 81 8.17 12.81 -11.86
C ALA A 81 7.17 11.84 -11.20
N ILE A 82 6.73 10.82 -11.95
CA ILE A 82 5.83 9.77 -11.47
C ILE A 82 6.49 8.98 -10.34
N ALA A 83 7.75 8.57 -10.50
CA ALA A 83 8.49 7.83 -9.47
C ALA A 83 8.59 8.63 -8.17
N LYS A 84 8.93 9.92 -8.25
CA LYS A 84 9.03 10.82 -7.09
C LYS A 84 7.68 11.01 -6.39
N GLN A 85 6.60 11.16 -7.15
CA GLN A 85 5.26 11.27 -6.60
C GLN A 85 4.80 9.96 -5.93
N ALA A 86 5.08 8.82 -6.55
CA ALA A 86 4.74 7.51 -6.03
C ALA A 86 5.49 7.19 -4.74
N GLU A 87 6.76 7.58 -4.66
CA GLU A 87 7.58 7.46 -3.45
C GLU A 87 7.03 8.32 -2.31
N ALA A 88 6.70 9.59 -2.59
CA ALA A 88 6.14 10.51 -1.60
C ALA A 88 4.79 10.02 -1.05
N GLU A 89 3.89 9.54 -1.90
CA GLU A 89 2.59 9.00 -1.44
C GLU A 89 2.77 7.69 -0.67
N ARG A 90 3.70 6.81 -1.07
CA ARG A 90 4.03 5.62 -0.29
C ARG A 90 4.58 5.96 1.08
N GLU A 91 5.50 6.91 1.16
CA GLU A 91 6.08 7.33 2.45
C GLU A 91 5.01 7.96 3.35
N ARG A 92 4.13 8.80 2.78
CA ARG A 92 2.99 9.38 3.49
C ARG A 92 2.06 8.29 4.03
N ARG A 93 1.63 7.35 3.18
CA ARG A 93 0.76 6.23 3.57
C ARG A 93 1.43 5.37 4.65
N ALA A 94 2.72 5.08 4.51
CA ALA A 94 3.48 4.31 5.49
C ALA A 94 3.51 4.99 6.86
N LYS A 95 3.76 6.31 6.91
CA LYS A 95 3.72 7.09 8.17
C LYS A 95 2.37 7.05 8.85
N VAL A 96 1.28 7.19 8.09
CA VAL A 96 -0.09 7.12 8.63
C VAL A 96 -0.39 5.74 9.19
N ILE A 97 -0.06 4.68 8.45
CA ILE A 97 -0.28 3.29 8.90
C ILE A 97 0.55 3.00 10.15
N HIS A 98 1.80 3.47 10.20
CA HIS A 98 2.66 3.29 11.36
C HIS A 98 2.08 4.00 12.60
N ALA A 99 1.73 5.29 12.47
CA ALA A 99 1.14 6.06 13.57
C ALA A 99 -0.18 5.44 14.06
N GLN A 100 -1.02 4.95 13.15
CA GLN A 100 -2.25 4.24 13.50
C GLN A 100 -1.96 2.93 14.24
N GLY A 101 -0.99 2.15 13.77
CA GLY A 101 -0.56 0.91 14.42
C GLY A 101 0.01 1.16 15.83
N GLU A 102 0.80 2.22 16.01
CA GLU A 102 1.32 2.62 17.33
C GLU A 102 0.21 3.06 18.29
N PHE A 103 -0.79 3.80 17.78
CA PHE A 103 -1.95 4.21 18.56
C PHE A 103 -2.76 3.00 19.04
N GLU A 104 -3.09 2.08 18.12
CA GLU A 104 -3.84 0.86 18.43
C GLU A 104 -3.06 -0.04 19.40
N ALA A 105 -1.75 -0.19 19.22
CA ALA A 105 -0.90 -0.92 20.14
C ALA A 105 -0.90 -0.30 21.54
N SER A 106 -0.74 1.03 21.62
CA SER A 106 -0.73 1.77 22.88
C SER A 106 -2.07 1.65 23.62
N GLN A 107 -3.18 1.71 22.89
CA GLN A 107 -4.52 1.53 23.45
C GLN A 107 -4.68 0.12 24.05
N LYS A 108 -4.33 -0.93 23.29
CA LYS A 108 -4.39 -2.32 23.78
C LYS A 108 -3.48 -2.54 24.99
N LEU A 109 -2.30 -1.93 25.02
CA LEU A 109 -1.41 -2.00 26.18
C LEU A 109 -2.00 -1.31 27.41
N SER A 110 -2.66 -0.16 27.23
CA SER A 110 -3.35 0.56 28.30
C SER A 110 -4.52 -0.27 28.87
N GLU A 111 -5.34 -0.86 28.00
CA GLU A 111 -6.42 -1.76 28.39
C GLU A 111 -5.88 -2.99 29.15
N ALA A 112 -4.80 -3.61 28.65
CA ALA A 112 -4.15 -4.71 29.33
C ALA A 112 -3.62 -4.29 30.71
N ALA A 113 -2.99 -3.11 30.83
CA ALA A 113 -2.50 -2.58 32.10
C ALA A 113 -3.64 -2.35 33.10
N ALA A 114 -4.80 -1.87 32.65
CA ALA A 114 -5.98 -1.73 33.51
C ALA A 114 -6.46 -3.09 34.04
N ILE A 115 -6.45 -4.13 33.22
CA ILE A 115 -6.79 -5.50 33.65
C ILE A 115 -5.77 -6.04 34.66
N LEU A 116 -4.48 -5.77 34.44
CA LEU A 116 -3.38 -6.16 35.34
C LEU A 116 -3.34 -5.38 36.65
N SER A 117 -4.07 -4.28 36.79
CA SER A 117 -4.18 -3.58 38.07
C SER A 117 -4.73 -4.48 39.19
N ASN A 118 -5.44 -5.56 38.83
CA ASN A 118 -5.87 -6.59 39.78
C ASN A 118 -4.66 -7.42 40.26
N PRO A 119 -4.39 -7.49 41.59
CA PRO A 119 -3.30 -8.28 42.16
C PRO A 119 -3.29 -9.76 41.72
N THR A 120 -4.46 -10.37 41.55
CA THR A 120 -4.58 -11.77 41.10
C THR A 120 -4.14 -11.94 39.64
N ALA A 121 -4.40 -10.95 38.79
CA ALA A 121 -3.98 -10.97 37.38
C ALA A 121 -2.44 -10.83 37.25
N LEU A 122 -1.82 -9.97 38.06
CA LEU A 122 -0.35 -9.87 38.12
C LEU A 122 0.30 -11.16 38.60
N GLN A 123 -0.30 -11.83 39.58
CA GLN A 123 0.22 -13.09 40.09
C GLN A 123 0.13 -14.22 39.04
N LEU A 124 -0.97 -14.31 38.29
CA LEU A 124 -1.09 -15.25 37.16
C LEU A 124 -0.08 -14.94 36.05
N ARG A 125 0.09 -13.66 35.70
CA ARG A 125 1.11 -13.23 34.73
C ARG A 125 2.52 -13.60 35.21
N TYR A 126 2.82 -13.37 36.49
CA TYR A 126 4.10 -13.74 37.08
C TYR A 126 4.37 -15.25 36.96
N LEU A 127 3.39 -16.09 37.30
CA LEU A 127 3.49 -17.54 37.13
C LEU A 127 3.68 -17.95 35.66
N GLN A 128 2.98 -17.31 34.72
CA GLN A 128 3.16 -17.55 33.28
C GLN A 128 4.59 -17.19 32.82
N THR A 129 5.10 -16.03 33.23
CA THR A 129 6.48 -15.62 32.90
C THR A 129 7.52 -16.57 33.50
N LEU A 130 7.28 -17.12 34.69
CA LEU A 130 8.17 -18.12 35.29
C LEU A 130 8.17 -19.44 34.50
N VAL A 131 7.04 -19.85 33.94
CA VAL A 131 6.96 -21.05 33.08
C VAL A 131 7.66 -20.82 31.75
N GLU A 132 7.50 -19.65 31.13
CA GLU A 132 8.19 -19.28 29.88
C GLU A 132 9.72 -19.21 30.07
N VAL A 133 10.18 -18.52 31.11
CA VAL A 133 11.61 -18.44 31.44
C VAL A 133 12.18 -19.80 31.85
N GLY A 134 11.40 -20.63 32.54
CA GLY A 134 11.78 -22.01 32.87
C GLY A 134 11.85 -22.94 31.66
N ALA A 135 11.18 -22.61 30.54
CA ALA A 135 11.24 -23.34 29.30
C ALA A 135 12.45 -22.94 28.43
N GLU A 136 12.92 -21.70 28.53
CA GLU A 136 14.16 -21.24 27.88
C GLU A 136 15.39 -21.69 28.69
N LYS A 137 16.22 -22.56 28.13
CA LYS A 137 17.45 -23.09 28.75
C LYS A 137 18.59 -22.05 28.84
N ASN A 138 18.37 -20.86 29.43
CA ASN A 138 19.42 -19.84 29.64
C ASN A 138 19.71 -19.63 31.14
N SER A 139 20.97 -19.81 31.54
CA SER A 139 21.39 -19.99 32.95
C SER A 139 21.58 -18.70 33.78
N THR A 140 21.13 -17.54 33.30
CA THR A 140 21.31 -16.26 34.01
C THR A 140 19.94 -15.68 34.35
N ILE A 141 19.43 -16.03 35.53
CA ILE A 141 18.16 -15.54 36.06
C ILE A 141 18.41 -14.20 36.75
N ILE A 142 18.07 -13.09 36.09
CA ILE A 142 18.05 -11.77 36.74
C ILE A 142 16.71 -11.64 37.45
N PHE A 143 16.72 -11.77 38.77
CA PHE A 143 15.54 -11.66 39.63
C PHE A 143 15.35 -10.19 40.06
N PRO A 144 14.34 -9.45 39.56
CA PRO A 144 13.94 -8.19 40.17
C PRO A 144 13.13 -8.51 41.43
N PHE A 145 13.78 -8.44 42.61
CA PHE A 145 13.07 -8.58 43.88
C PHE A 145 12.33 -7.27 44.22
N PRO A 146 11.07 -7.35 44.68
CA PRO A 146 10.34 -6.20 45.21
C PRO A 146 11.10 -5.56 46.38
N ILE A 147 11.33 -4.26 46.30
CA ILE A 147 12.08 -3.50 47.32
C ILE A 147 11.37 -3.57 48.69
N ASP A 148 10.07 -3.81 48.71
CA ASP A 148 9.25 -3.96 49.94
C ASP A 148 9.66 -5.17 50.81
N ILE A 149 10.15 -6.24 50.19
CA ILE A 149 10.66 -7.42 50.93
C ILE A 149 12.02 -7.10 51.55
N ILE A 150 12.84 -6.32 50.84
CA ILE A 150 14.17 -5.88 51.29
C ILE A 150 14.04 -4.89 52.47
N SER A 151 13.10 -3.94 52.39
CA SER A 151 12.87 -2.95 53.46
C SER A 151 12.41 -3.61 54.76
N SER A 152 11.57 -4.63 54.67
CA SER A 152 11.10 -5.44 55.80
C SER A 152 12.24 -6.19 56.50
N PHE A 153 13.20 -6.73 55.73
CA PHE A 153 14.36 -7.44 56.25
C PHE A 153 15.41 -6.49 56.85
N LEU A 154 15.61 -5.31 56.26
CA LEU A 154 16.50 -4.26 56.78
C LEU A 154 15.96 -3.62 58.07
N GLN A 155 14.65 -3.46 58.20
CA GLN A 155 14.03 -2.97 59.44
C GLN A 155 14.11 -4.00 60.58
N ALA A 156 14.07 -5.30 60.27
CA ALA A 156 14.23 -6.37 61.27
C ALA A 156 15.64 -6.42 61.89
N GLY A 157 16.68 -5.98 61.17
CA GLY A 157 18.06 -5.87 61.67
C GLY A 157 18.39 -4.58 62.42
N ARG A 158 17.43 -3.64 62.53
CA ARG A 158 17.63 -2.31 63.14
C ARG A 158 16.70 -2.08 64.33
N LYS A 159 16.62 -3.06 65.23
CA LYS A 159 16.19 -2.84 66.61
C LYS A 159 17.42 -2.91 67.54
N PRO A 160 17.55 -1.99 68.52
CA PRO A 160 18.64 -2.03 69.49
C PRO A 160 18.57 -3.28 70.38
#